data_AF-A0A955WIV6-F1
#
_entry.id   AF-A0A955WIV6-F1
#
_cell.length_a   1.000
_cell.length_b   1.000
_cell.length_c   1.000
_cell.angle_alpha   90.00
_cell.angle_beta   90.00
_cell.angle_gamma   90.00
#
_symmetry.space_group_name_H-M   'P 1'
#
loop_
_entity.id
_entity.type
_entity.pdbx_description
1 polymer ?
#
loop_
_entity_poly.entity_id
_entity_poly.type
_entity_poly.pdbx_seq_one_letter_code
_entity_poly.pdbx_strand_id
1 'polypeptide(L)'
;MNHTAEHIERLLLKEIADVCPELSASELRVDASLTADLGLDSLCLTSLFSMIKREIGAIELSSWFIRASNSGIDTIASLAEHLACAAQRRAA
;
A
#
# COMPACT_ATOMS: atom_id res chain seq x y z
N MET A 1 -1.18 11.31 16.84
CA MET A 1 -1.79 11.52 15.50
C MET A 1 -0.70 11.22 14.49
N ASN A 2 -0.81 10.13 13.73
CA ASN A 2 0.31 9.51 13.03
C ASN A 2 0.45 10.10 11.61
N HIS A 3 0.88 11.36 11.50
CA HIS A 3 0.97 12.12 10.24
C HIS A 3 1.71 11.40 9.10
N THR A 4 2.61 10.47 9.43
CA THR A 4 3.33 9.63 8.47
C THR A 4 2.43 8.64 7.73
N ALA A 5 1.44 8.03 8.42
CA ALA A 5 0.53 7.07 7.79
C ALA A 5 -0.35 7.76 6.74
N GLU A 6 -0.97 8.89 7.09
CA GLU A 6 -1.79 9.70 6.16
C GLU A 6 -0.99 10.23 4.96
N HIS A 7 0.31 10.44 5.13
CA HIS A 7 1.19 10.80 4.01
C HIS A 7 1.43 9.61 3.08
N ILE A 8 1.72 8.44 3.65
CA ILE A 8 1.94 7.21 2.89
C ILE A 8 0.65 6.79 2.17
N GLU A 9 -0.52 6.87 2.80
CA GLU A 9 -1.81 6.58 2.17
C GLU A 9 -2.02 7.40 0.90
N ARG A 10 -1.76 8.71 0.96
CA ARG A 10 -1.88 9.60 -0.22
C ARG A 10 -0.89 9.25 -1.32
N LEU A 11 0.33 8.86 -0.94
CA LEU A 11 1.35 8.38 -1.87
C LEU A 11 0.87 7.10 -2.57
N LEU A 12 0.41 6.11 -1.80
CA LEU A 12 -0.12 4.86 -2.32
C LEU A 12 -1.31 5.07 -3.26
N LEU A 13 -2.28 5.92 -2.88
CA LEU A 13 -3.44 6.23 -3.71
C LEU A 13 -3.04 6.85 -5.05
N LYS A 14 -2.10 7.79 -5.03
CA LYS A 14 -1.59 8.43 -6.25
C LYS A 14 -0.90 7.42 -7.17
N GLU A 15 -0.07 6.54 -6.61
CA GLU A 15 0.69 5.57 -7.37
C GLU A 15 -0.18 4.44 -7.91
N ILE A 16 -1.19 4.00 -7.16
CA ILE A 16 -2.19 3.06 -7.65
C ILE A 16 -2.98 3.69 -8.81
N ALA A 17 -3.34 4.97 -8.73
CA ALA A 17 -3.98 5.68 -9.84
C ALA A 17 -3.09 5.78 -11.09
N ASP A 18 -1.77 5.90 -10.91
CA ASP A 18 -0.80 5.97 -12.01
C ASP A 18 -0.59 4.59 -12.68
N VAL A 19 -0.49 3.53 -11.88
CA VAL A 19 -0.29 2.15 -12.35
C VAL A 19 -1.59 1.56 -12.93
N CYS A 20 -2.74 1.94 -12.38
CA CYS A 20 -4.06 1.46 -12.76
C CYS A 20 -4.99 2.63 -13.09
N PRO A 21 -4.83 3.25 -14.29
CA PRO A 21 -5.67 4.37 -14.71
C PRO A 21 -7.14 3.96 -14.94
N GLU A 22 -7.43 2.66 -14.96
CA GLU A 22 -8.79 2.11 -15.06
C GLU A 22 -9.59 2.28 -13.76
N LEU A 23 -8.91 2.47 -12.62
CA LEU A 23 -9.55 2.68 -11.33
C LEU A 23 -10.01 4.13 -11.19
N SER A 24 -11.27 4.33 -10.85
CA SER A 24 -11.80 5.66 -10.59
C SER A 24 -11.38 6.18 -9.21
N ALA A 25 -11.25 7.49 -9.06
CA ALA A 25 -10.97 8.11 -7.76
C ALA A 25 -12.00 7.73 -6.66
N SER A 26 -13.22 7.36 -7.05
CA SER A 26 -14.27 6.87 -6.15
C SER A 26 -14.02 5.46 -5.61
N GLU A 27 -13.21 4.65 -6.31
CA GLU A 27 -12.83 3.29 -5.93
C GLU A 27 -11.54 3.29 -5.10
N LEU A 28 -10.67 4.27 -5.33
CA LEU A 28 -9.43 4.49 -4.58
C LEU A 28 -9.72 5.02 -3.17
N ARG A 29 -10.04 4.10 -2.26
CA ARG A 29 -10.31 4.37 -0.85
C ARG A 29 -9.30 3.68 0.05
N VAL A 30 -9.00 4.27 1.20
CA VAL A 30 -8.00 3.72 2.14
C VAL A 30 -8.39 2.36 2.71
N ASP A 31 -9.68 2.06 2.77
CA ASP A 31 -10.26 0.78 3.21
C ASP A 31 -10.43 -0.24 2.08
N ALA A 32 -10.17 0.14 0.82
CA ALA A 32 -10.27 -0.77 -0.32
C ALA A 32 -9.18 -1.84 -0.25
N SER A 33 -9.57 -3.10 -0.44
CA SER A 33 -8.63 -4.22 -0.60
C SER A 33 -7.89 -4.10 -1.94
N LEU A 34 -6.56 -4.22 -1.89
CA LEU A 34 -5.70 -4.19 -3.06
C LEU A 34 -6.09 -5.29 -4.06
N THR A 35 -6.46 -6.48 -3.57
CA THR A 35 -6.84 -7.60 -4.44
C THR A 35 -8.35 -7.74 -4.65
N ALA A 36 -9.17 -7.57 -3.61
CA ALA A 36 -10.61 -7.85 -3.71
C ALA A 36 -11.43 -6.66 -4.23
N ASP A 37 -11.14 -5.43 -3.81
CA ASP A 37 -11.85 -4.22 -4.29
C ASP A 37 -11.20 -3.66 -5.55
N LEU A 38 -9.88 -3.47 -5.51
CA LEU A 38 -9.14 -2.82 -6.60
C LEU A 38 -8.71 -3.79 -7.69
N GLY A 39 -8.81 -5.10 -7.45
CA GLY A 39 -8.48 -6.12 -8.45
C GLY A 39 -7.02 -6.06 -8.91
N LEU A 40 -6.08 -5.58 -8.08
CA LEU A 40 -4.70 -5.40 -8.50
C LEU A 40 -4.06 -6.74 -8.85
N ASP A 41 -3.64 -6.84 -10.11
CA ASP A 41 -2.90 -7.98 -10.61
C ASP A 41 -1.48 -8.06 -10.05
N SER A 42 -0.87 -9.23 -10.17
CA SER A 42 0.50 -9.50 -9.72
C SER A 42 1.52 -8.48 -10.25
N LEU A 43 1.33 -7.99 -11.49
CA LEU A 43 2.16 -6.95 -12.09
C LEU A 43 2.00 -5.60 -11.39
N CYS A 44 0.75 -5.17 -11.15
CA CYS A 44 0.46 -3.92 -10.45
C CYS A 44 1.01 -3.95 -9.02
N LEU A 45 0.83 -5.06 -8.31
CA LEU A 45 1.38 -5.26 -6.97
C LEU A 45 2.91 -5.21 -6.97
N THR A 46 3.57 -5.82 -7.96
CA THR A 46 5.03 -5.80 -8.06
C THR A 46 5.55 -4.38 -8.32
N SER A 47 4.89 -3.62 -9.19
CA SER A 47 5.22 -2.20 -9.45
C SER A 47 5.03 -1.35 -8.19
N LEU A 48 3.89 -1.50 -7.52
CA LEU A 48 3.60 -0.81 -6.26
C LEU A 48 4.65 -1.12 -5.20
N PHE A 49 4.98 -2.39 -4.98
CA PHE A 49 5.99 -2.81 -4.01
C PHE A 49 7.39 -2.32 -4.36
N SER A 50 7.74 -2.28 -5.65
CA SER A 50 9.04 -1.75 -6.10
C SER A 50 9.15 -0.25 -5.83
N MET A 51 8.07 0.51 -6.06
CA MET A 51 8.01 1.93 -5.72
C MET A 51 8.12 2.14 -4.21
N ILE A 52 7.36 1.41 -3.39
CA ILE A 52 7.41 1.52 -1.94
C ILE A 52 8.83 1.25 -1.42
N LYS A 53 9.49 0.22 -1.96
CA LYS A 53 10.88 -0.09 -1.62
C LYS A 53 11.86 1.03 -1.97
N ARG A 54 11.57 1.81 -3.01
CA ARG A 54 12.37 2.96 -3.46
C ARG A 54 12.12 4.21 -2.61
N GLU A 55 10.87 4.52 -2.32
CA GLU A 55 10.46 5.75 -1.60
C GLU A 55 10.65 5.64 -0.08
N ILE A 56 10.22 4.52 0.51
CA ILE A 56 10.20 4.31 1.98
C ILE A 56 11.38 3.45 2.43
N GLY A 57 11.96 2.67 1.52
CA GLY A 57 13.14 1.85 1.73
C GLY A 57 12.83 0.35 1.71
N ALA A 58 13.89 -0.47 1.76
CA ALA A 58 13.80 -1.92 1.71
C ALA A 58 13.03 -2.49 2.92
N ILE A 59 11.72 -2.63 2.75
CA ILE A 59 10.79 -3.25 3.70
C ILE A 59 10.29 -4.56 3.07
N GLU A 60 10.19 -5.60 3.90
CA GLU A 60 9.70 -6.92 3.48
C GLU A 60 8.18 -6.92 3.34
N LEU A 61 7.71 -6.48 2.17
CA LEU A 61 6.29 -6.43 1.80
C LEU A 61 5.69 -7.79 1.50
N SER A 62 6.48 -8.74 0.99
CA SER A 62 6.00 -10.06 0.59
C SER A 62 5.38 -10.82 1.77
N SER A 63 6.03 -10.80 2.93
CA SER A 63 5.52 -11.45 4.14
C SER A 63 4.27 -10.76 4.70
N TRP A 64 4.20 -9.43 4.62
CA TRP A 64 2.98 -8.70 4.97
C TRP A 64 1.84 -9.06 4.02
N PHE A 65 2.07 -9.04 2.70
CA PHE A 65 1.06 -9.28 1.69
C PHE A 65 0.46 -10.68 1.79
N ILE A 66 1.29 -11.71 1.96
CA ILE A 66 0.81 -13.09 2.15
C ILE A 66 -0.12 -13.19 3.37
N ARG A 67 0.22 -12.52 4.48
CA ARG A 67 -0.63 -12.52 5.69
C ARG A 67 -1.90 -11.70 5.49
N ALA A 68 -1.79 -10.54 4.86
CA ALA A 68 -2.88 -9.60 4.67
C ALA A 68 -3.91 -10.14 3.68
N SER A 69 -3.45 -10.68 2.53
CA SER A 69 -4.29 -11.29 1.51
C SER A 69 -5.04 -12.52 2.04
N ASN A 70 -4.39 -13.38 2.84
CA ASN A 70 -5.08 -14.52 3.45
C ASN A 70 -6.13 -14.13 4.51
N SER A 71 -6.01 -12.93 5.09
CA SER A 71 -6.93 -12.45 6.13
C SER A 71 -7.95 -11.43 5.61
N GLY A 72 -7.90 -11.07 4.31
CA GLY A 72 -8.74 -10.03 3.73
C GLY A 72 -8.48 -8.62 4.27
N ILE A 73 -7.28 -8.36 4.79
CA ILE A 73 -6.86 -7.06 5.36
C ILE A 73 -5.77 -6.40 4.52
N ASP A 74 -5.64 -6.79 3.26
CA ASP A 74 -4.73 -6.20 2.27
C ASP A 74 -5.23 -4.84 1.79
N THR A 75 -5.61 -3.96 2.71
CA THR A 75 -6.11 -2.62 2.40
C THR A 75 -4.97 -1.61 2.32
N ILE A 76 -5.22 -0.48 1.64
CA ILE A 76 -4.27 0.63 1.56
C ILE A 76 -3.91 1.17 2.95
N ALA A 77 -4.87 1.27 3.86
CA ALA A 77 -4.66 1.71 5.25
C ALA A 77 -3.73 0.73 6.00
N SER A 78 -4.00 -0.57 5.93
CA SER A 78 -3.18 -1.62 6.56
C SER A 78 -1.74 -1.60 6.05
N LEU A 79 -1.56 -1.36 4.74
CA LEU A 79 -0.24 -1.20 4.13
C LEU A 79 0.44 0.07 4.63
N ALA A 80 -0.26 1.20 4.64
CA ALA A 80 0.28 2.47 5.10
C ALA A 80 0.67 2.45 6.57
N GLU A 81 -0.12 1.81 7.43
CA GLU A 81 0.21 1.60 8.84
C GLU A 81 1.46 0.73 9.00
N HIS A 82 1.57 -0.35 8.23
CA HIS A 82 2.75 -1.22 8.25
C HIS A 82 4.01 -0.43 7.86
N LEU A 83 3.91 0.40 6.83
CA LEU A 83 5.00 1.24 6.33
C LEU A 83 5.34 2.37 7.29
N ALA A 84 4.35 3.04 7.89
CA ALA A 84 4.56 4.07 8.89
C ALA A 84 5.28 3.50 10.11
N CYS A 85 4.88 2.31 10.57
CA CYS A 85 5.55 1.61 11.67
C CYS A 85 7.01 1.26 11.32
N ALA A 86 7.25 0.77 10.10
CA ALA A 86 8.60 0.47 9.62
C ALA A 86 9.48 1.73 9.49
N ALA A 87 8.92 2.83 9.00
CA ALA A 87 9.61 4.12 8.90
C ALA A 87 9.95 4.69 10.28
N GLN A 88 9.05 4.58 11.25
CA GLN A 88 9.29 5.01 12.64
C GLN A 88 10.42 4.21 13.31
N ARG A 89 10.50 2.89 13.08
CA ARG A 89 11.58 2.05 13.62
C ARG A 89 12.98 2.39 13.08
N ARG A 90 13.09 3.13 11.97
CA ARG A 90 14.37 3.64 11.46
C ARG A 90 14.75 5.01 12.04
N ALA A 91 13.76 5.76 12.53
CA ALA A 91 13.96 7.09 13.09
C ALA A 91 14.24 7.08 14.61
N ALA A 92 14.13 5.92 15.26
CA ALA A 92 14.44 5.67 16.66
C ALA A 92 15.80 4.96 16.81
#